data_AF-A0A5N5IAA9-F1
#
_entry.id   AF-A0A5N5IAA9-F1
#
_cell.length_a   1.000
_cell.length_b   1.000
_cell.length_c   1.000
_cell.angle_alpha   90.00
_cell.angle_beta   90.00
_cell.angle_gamma   90.00
#
_symmetry.space_group_name_H-M   'P 1'
#
loop_
_entity.id
_entity.type
_entity.pdbx_description
1 polymer ?
#
loop_
_entity_poly.entity_id
_entity_poly.type
_entity_poly.pdbx_seq_one_letter_code
_entity_poly.pdbx_strand_id
1 'polypeptide(L)' 'MNAYLFRDYWEGIGTIKSFYDANLALTEEFEFYDPKTPIFTSPRFLPPTKIQKCRRVC' A
#
# COMPACT_ATOMS: atom_id res chain seq x y z
N MET A 1 6.38 -3.75 35.22
CA MET A 1 6.54 -3.04 33.94
C MET A 1 6.23 -4.04 32.84
N ASN A 2 5.06 -3.95 32.20
CA ASN A 2 4.74 -4.81 31.06
C ASN A 2 4.98 -3.99 29.78
N ALA A 3 5.95 -4.40 28.96
CA ALA A 3 6.13 -3.88 27.63
C ALA A 3 5.17 -4.61 26.68
N TYR A 4 4.40 -3.87 25.88
CA TYR A 4 3.58 -4.44 24.82
C TYR A 4 4.44 -4.64 23.59
N LEU A 5 4.63 -5.89 23.15
CA LEU A 5 5.32 -6.20 21.90
C LEU A 5 4.32 -6.12 20.76
N PHE A 6 4.44 -5.09 19.94
CA PHE A 6 3.71 -5.00 18.67
C PHE A 6 4.30 -6.02 17.70
N ARG A 7 3.46 -6.94 17.19
CA ARG A 7 3.88 -8.04 16.31
C ARG A 7 3.40 -7.87 14.87
N ASP A 8 2.59 -6.86 14.62
CA ASP A 8 2.04 -6.59 13.31
C ASP A 8 2.99 -5.68 12.51
N TYR A 9 2.58 -5.32 11.30
CA TYR A 9 3.43 -4.60 10.36
C TYR A 9 3.90 -3.24 10.90
N TRP A 10 5.22 -3.04 10.98
CA TRP A 10 5.87 -1.78 11.26
C TRP A 10 7.15 -1.68 10.44
N GLU A 11 7.23 -0.68 9.57
CA GLU A 11 8.42 -0.45 8.74
C GLU A 11 8.94 0.98 8.93
N GLY A 12 10.24 1.08 9.25
CA GLY A 12 10.93 2.35 9.39
C GLY A 12 11.49 2.81 8.04
N ILE A 13 10.84 3.77 7.40
CA ILE A 13 11.32 4.31 6.11
C ILE A 13 12.52 5.23 6.34
N GLY A 14 13.73 4.67 6.24
CA GLY A 14 14.99 5.40 6.43
C GLY A 14 15.84 5.56 5.16
N THR A 15 15.54 4.80 4.11
CA THR A 15 16.28 4.81 2.84
C THR A 15 15.33 4.82 1.64
N ILE A 16 15.85 5.21 0.47
CA ILE A 16 15.10 5.12 -0.79
C ILE A 16 14.68 3.66 -1.07
N LYS A 17 15.56 2.70 -0.76
CA LYS A 17 15.26 1.28 -0.94
C LYS A 17 14.09 0.83 -0.06
N SER A 18 14.13 1.12 1.24
CA SER A 18 13.02 0.78 2.15
C SER A 18 11.71 1.44 1.75
N PHE A 19 11.74 2.68 1.22
CA PHE A 19 10.55 3.32 0.67
C PHE A 19 10.00 2.59 -0.55
N TYR A 20 10.88 2.21 -1.48
CA TYR A 20 10.49 1.48 -2.68
C TYR A 20 9.89 0.11 -2.34
N ASP A 21 10.58 -0.66 -1.50
CA ASP A 21 10.17 -2.01 -1.11
C ASP A 21 8.83 -1.98 -0.35
N ALA A 22 8.64 -1.02 0.57
CA ALA A 22 7.37 -0.87 1.30
C ALA A 22 6.20 -0.49 0.37
N ASN A 23 6.42 0.36 -0.64
CA ASN A 23 5.37 0.71 -1.61
C ASN A 23 5.05 -0.46 -2.56
N LEU A 24 6.04 -1.27 -2.92
CA LEU A 24 5.80 -2.45 -3.74
C LEU A 24 4.98 -3.49 -2.97
N ALA A 25 5.26 -3.68 -1.68
CA ALA A 25 4.51 -4.59 -0.82
C ALA A 25 2.99 -4.25 -0.78
N LEU A 26 2.58 -2.99 -1.03
CA LEU A 26 1.17 -2.59 -1.16
C LEU A 26 0.39 -3.39 -2.22
N THR A 27 1.07 -4.01 -3.18
CA THR A 27 0.41 -4.79 -4.23
C THR A 27 0.08 -6.23 -3.83
N GLU A 28 0.66 -6.74 -2.74
CA GLU A 28 0.56 -8.17 -2.37
C GLU A 28 0.31 -8.41 -0.87
N GLU A 29 0.97 -7.67 0.02
CA GLU A 29 1.05 -8.01 1.45
C GLU A 29 0.07 -7.23 2.35
N PHE A 30 -0.72 -6.29 1.79
CA PHE A 30 -1.63 -5.43 2.56
C PHE A 30 -3.09 -5.54 2.12
N GLU A 31 -3.99 -5.53 3.11
CA GLU A 31 -5.44 -5.44 2.90
C GLU A 31 -5.96 -4.05 3.29
N PHE A 32 -6.46 -3.31 2.30
CA PHE A 32 -7.00 -1.94 2.48
C PHE A 32 -8.52 -1.85 2.36
N TYR A 33 -9.19 -2.99 2.18
CA TYR A 33 -10.62 -3.04 1.89
C TYR A 33 -11.48 -3.46 3.10
N ASP A 34 -10.88 -3.66 4.29
CA ASP A 34 -11.64 -3.95 5.51
C ASP A 34 -12.39 -2.69 6.00
N PRO A 35 -13.74 -2.70 6.01
CA PRO A 35 -14.52 -1.56 6.49
C PRO A 35 -14.36 -1.29 8.00
N LYS A 36 -13.80 -2.22 8.78
CA LYS A 36 -13.58 -2.05 10.22
C LYS A 36 -12.32 -1.24 10.55
N THR A 37 -11.35 -1.18 9.64
CA THR A 37 -10.04 -0.53 9.83
C THR A 37 -9.72 0.44 8.68
N PRO A 38 -10.56 1.45 8.40
CA PRO A 38 -10.39 2.31 7.24
C PRO A 38 -9.19 3.26 7.39
N ILE A 39 -8.47 3.47 6.28
CA ILE A 39 -7.44 4.50 6.16
C ILE A 39 -8.04 5.74 5.51
N PHE A 40 -8.09 6.84 6.25
CA PHE A 40 -8.62 8.12 5.75
C PHE A 40 -7.57 8.90 4.97
N THR A 41 -7.94 9.41 3.79
CA THR A 41 -7.10 10.27 2.95
C THR A 41 -7.95 11.33 2.25
N SER A 42 -7.30 12.29 1.60
CA SER A 42 -8.00 13.31 0.81
C SER A 42 -8.66 12.68 -0.42
N PRO A 43 -9.98 12.84 -0.63
CA PRO A 43 -10.66 12.31 -1.80
C PRO A 43 -10.16 13.03 -3.06
N ARG A 44 -9.80 12.27 -4.10
CA ARG A 44 -9.36 12.82 -5.39
C ARG A 44 -10.35 12.46 -6.48
N PHE A 45 -10.89 13.47 -7.16
CA PHE A 45 -11.75 13.30 -8.33
C PHE A 45 -10.90 13.17 -9.60
N LEU A 46 -10.19 12.05 -9.71
CA LEU A 46 -9.36 11.76 -10.88
C LEU A 46 -10.16 11.02 -11.96
N PRO A 47 -9.86 11.24 -13.25
CA PRO A 47 -10.40 10.41 -14.31
C PRO A 47 -9.99 8.94 -14.11
N PRO A 48 -10.77 7.97 -14.64
CA PRO A 48 -10.44 6.57 -14.50
C PRO A 48 -9.12 6.22 -15.20
N THR A 49 -8.36 5.29 -14.63
CA THR A 49 -7.17 4.74 -15.27
C THR A 49 -7.58 3.97 -16.54
N LYS A 50 -7.10 4.42 -17.70
CA LYS A 50 -7.41 3.81 -19.00
C LYS A 50 -6.14 3.32 -19.69
N ILE A 51 -6.14 2.06 -20.08
CA ILE A 51 -5.08 1.47 -20.92
C ILE A 51 -5.51 1.60 -22.39
N GLN A 52 -4.66 2.20 -23.22
CA GLN A 52 -4.86 2.30 -24.67
C GLN A 52 -3.64 1.75 -25.41
N LYS A 53 -3.83 1.15 -26.58
CA LYS A 53 -2.76 0.57 -27.43
C LYS A 53 -1.89 -0.49 -26.71
N CYS A 54 -2.50 -1.34 -25.90
CA CYS A 54 -1.81 -2.50 -25.32
C CYS A 54 -1.64 -3.60 -26.38
N ARG A 55 -0.41 -4.04 -26.60
CA ARG A 55 -0.12 -5.24 -27.40
C ARG A 55 -0.21 -6.46 -26.47
N ARG A 56 -1.32 -7.19 -26.53
CA ARG A 56 -1.38 -8.51 -25.89
C ARG A 56 -0.58 -9.48 -26.75
N VAL A 57 0.50 -9.99 -26.19
CA VAL A 57 1.18 -11.19 -26.71
C VAL A 57 0.67 -12.32 -25.84
N CYS A 58 -0.18 -13.16 -26.41
CA CYS A 58 -0.59 -14.44 -25.86
C CYS A 58 0.23 -15.54 -26.52
#